data_AF-A0A0B1RWQ1-F1
#
_entry.id   AF-A0A0B1RWQ1-F1
#
_cell.length_a   1.000
_cell.length_b   1.000
_cell.length_c   1.000
_cell.angle_alpha   90.00
_cell.angle_beta   90.00
_cell.angle_gamma   90.00
#
_symmetry.space_group_name_H-M   'P 1'
#
loop_
_entity.id
_entity.type
_entity.pdbx_description
1 polymer ?
#
loop_
_entity_poly.entity_id
_entity_poly.type
_entity_poly.pdbx_seq_one_letter_code
_entity_poly.pdbx_strand_id
1 'polypeptide(L)'
;MRAVVFCFALVSSALGTAFTDMNCTNGDSTTPTFVATATVCEDKYATAVCTQLFGTAVVPLGTTDRDAKCNTDANGISEDMKQVAIASCAKSCGYCCETPEYNSEGKMRDLSQAQCKDSTWRPILAEDCPAVCGLCLEGGCVDAVIECKNDPAVCRQVDMQDFVKTNCQRTCGYCPSSTTAATTAAPAAAVTQAATAATSAPAALAGQTTAFAKTSSTLWTRGSSTAPRHATSADRTKYGTTHDA
;
A
#
# COMPACT_ATOMS: atom_id res chain seq x y z
N MET A 1 -51.91 -36.13 48.41
CA MET A 1 -50.60 -35.56 48.02
C MET A 1 -50.69 -35.18 46.55
N ARG A 2 -50.18 -34.03 46.12
CA ARG A 2 -50.17 -33.63 44.69
C ARG A 2 -48.76 -33.79 44.13
N ALA A 3 -48.59 -34.63 43.12
CA ALA A 3 -47.31 -34.78 42.43
C ALA A 3 -47.07 -33.58 41.51
N VAL A 4 -45.97 -32.86 41.70
CA VAL A 4 -45.53 -31.78 40.81
C VAL A 4 -44.51 -32.36 39.84
N VAL A 5 -44.91 -32.56 38.59
CA VAL A 5 -44.02 -33.03 37.53
C VAL A 5 -43.21 -31.84 37.01
N PHE A 6 -41.96 -31.73 37.46
CA PHE A 6 -41.01 -30.78 36.90
C PHE A 6 -40.48 -31.29 35.56
N CYS A 7 -41.06 -30.82 34.45
CA CYS A 7 -40.48 -30.98 33.13
C CYS A 7 -39.20 -30.14 33.03
N PHE A 8 -38.05 -30.74 33.33
CA PHE A 8 -36.75 -30.19 32.91
C PHE A 8 -36.68 -30.24 31.38
N ALA A 9 -36.98 -29.11 30.75
CA ALA A 9 -36.68 -28.90 29.34
C ALA A 9 -35.16 -28.94 29.18
N LEU A 10 -34.65 -29.98 28.52
CA LEU A 10 -33.27 -30.00 28.05
C LEU A 10 -33.12 -28.92 26.98
N VAL A 11 -32.68 -27.74 27.42
CA VAL A 11 -32.15 -26.72 26.52
C VAL A 11 -30.86 -27.28 25.96
N SER A 12 -30.97 -27.94 24.81
CA SER A 12 -29.82 -28.29 23.96
C SER A 12 -29.19 -27.01 23.46
N SER A 13 -28.35 -26.39 24.30
CA SER A 13 -27.47 -25.31 23.92
C SER A 13 -26.54 -25.83 22.84
N ALA A 14 -26.89 -25.56 21.58
CA ALA A 14 -25.99 -25.78 20.46
C ALA A 14 -24.82 -24.81 20.65
N LEU A 15 -23.79 -25.29 21.35
CA LEU A 15 -22.48 -24.67 21.36
C LEU A 15 -21.95 -24.84 19.94
N GLY A 16 -22.26 -23.87 19.07
CA GLY A 16 -21.45 -23.65 17.89
C GLY A 16 -20.01 -23.54 18.36
N THR A 17 -19.12 -24.33 17.74
CA THR A 17 -17.70 -24.31 18.09
C THR A 17 -17.16 -22.91 17.80
N ALA A 18 -16.98 -22.12 18.85
CA ALA A 18 -16.40 -20.79 18.76
C ALA A 18 -15.04 -20.90 18.07
N PHE A 19 -14.70 -19.92 17.23
CA PHE A 19 -13.47 -19.95 16.47
C PHE A 19 -12.27 -19.99 17.44
N THR A 20 -11.38 -20.95 17.21
CA THR A 20 -10.13 -21.12 17.97
C THR A 20 -9.17 -19.95 17.73
N ASP A 21 -9.29 -19.31 16.56
CA ASP A 21 -8.60 -18.07 16.22
C ASP A 21 -9.57 -17.06 15.61
N MET A 22 -9.67 -15.88 16.23
CA MET A 22 -10.52 -14.76 15.79
C MET A 22 -9.85 -13.85 14.74
N ASN A 23 -8.60 -14.10 14.34
CA ASN A 23 -7.94 -13.37 13.26
C ASN A 23 -8.71 -13.55 11.92
N CYS A 24 -8.83 -12.47 11.16
CA CYS A 24 -9.73 -12.35 10.00
C CYS A 24 -11.22 -12.70 10.25
N THR A 25 -11.74 -12.51 11.47
CA THR A 25 -13.19 -12.62 11.76
C THR A 25 -13.88 -11.27 11.96
N ASN A 26 -15.21 -11.28 12.03
CA ASN A 26 -16.06 -10.16 12.39
C ASN A 26 -15.87 -9.65 13.84
N GLY A 27 -15.13 -10.38 14.69
CA GLY A 27 -14.90 -10.03 16.10
C GLY A 27 -16.06 -10.37 17.06
N ASP A 28 -17.14 -10.99 16.57
CA ASP A 28 -18.27 -11.43 17.41
C ASP A 28 -17.98 -12.83 17.98
N SER A 29 -17.89 -12.93 19.30
CA SER A 29 -17.66 -14.21 20.00
C SER A 29 -18.91 -15.11 20.09
N THR A 30 -20.08 -14.63 19.64
CA THR A 30 -21.35 -15.37 19.68
C THR A 30 -21.77 -15.91 18.31
N THR A 31 -21.64 -15.11 17.25
CA THR A 31 -21.76 -15.55 15.84
C THR A 31 -20.51 -15.16 15.03
N PRO A 32 -19.35 -15.80 15.30
CA PRO A 32 -18.14 -15.53 14.54
C PRO A 32 -18.31 -15.90 13.06
N THR A 33 -17.91 -14.98 12.19
CA THR A 33 -17.79 -15.21 10.75
C THR A 33 -16.49 -14.66 10.22
N PHE A 34 -15.95 -15.28 9.16
CA PHE A 34 -14.84 -14.69 8.40
C PHE A 34 -15.24 -13.34 7.78
N VAL A 35 -14.34 -12.35 7.79
CA VAL A 35 -14.51 -11.15 6.96
C VAL A 35 -14.20 -11.45 5.49
N ALA A 36 -14.68 -10.61 4.56
CA ALA A 36 -14.42 -10.79 3.14
C ALA A 36 -12.92 -10.84 2.78
N THR A 37 -12.07 -10.14 3.52
CA THR A 37 -10.61 -10.17 3.36
C THR A 37 -9.96 -11.44 3.88
N ALA A 38 -10.65 -12.35 4.58
CA ALA A 38 -10.08 -13.63 5.02
C ALA A 38 -9.73 -14.57 3.86
N THR A 39 -10.41 -14.44 2.71
CA THR A 39 -10.32 -15.35 1.56
C THR A 39 -10.16 -14.61 0.22
N VAL A 40 -9.73 -13.34 0.22
CA VAL A 40 -9.63 -12.49 -0.97
C VAL A 40 -8.39 -12.77 -1.83
N CYS A 41 -7.30 -13.20 -1.19
CA CYS A 41 -6.05 -13.57 -1.85
C CYS A 41 -6.14 -14.94 -2.55
N GLU A 42 -5.05 -15.34 -3.21
CA GLU A 42 -4.88 -16.70 -3.73
C GLU A 42 -3.82 -17.46 -2.91
N ASP A 43 -3.99 -18.78 -2.81
CA ASP A 43 -2.98 -19.64 -2.20
C ASP A 43 -1.71 -19.72 -3.06
N LYS A 44 -0.54 -19.77 -2.42
CA LYS A 44 0.76 -19.91 -3.09
C LYS A 44 0.96 -21.32 -3.67
N TYR A 45 0.32 -22.31 -3.08
CA TYR A 45 0.25 -23.67 -3.60
C TYR A 45 -1.15 -23.97 -4.16
N ALA A 46 -1.23 -24.87 -5.14
CA ALA A 46 -2.52 -25.30 -5.68
C ALA A 46 -3.41 -25.90 -4.57
N THR A 47 -4.74 -25.68 -4.66
CA THR A 47 -5.70 -26.04 -3.61
C THR A 47 -5.56 -27.48 -3.11
N ALA A 48 -5.29 -28.45 -3.99
CA ALA A 48 -5.06 -29.84 -3.60
C ALA A 48 -3.87 -30.03 -2.64
N VAL A 49 -2.80 -29.24 -2.77
CA VAL A 49 -1.65 -29.24 -1.85
C VAL A 49 -2.04 -28.59 -0.52
N CYS A 50 -2.75 -27.46 -0.56
CA CYS A 50 -3.27 -26.83 0.65
C CYS A 50 -4.24 -27.75 1.41
N THR A 51 -5.07 -28.53 0.72
CA THR A 51 -5.94 -29.54 1.35
C THR A 51 -5.17 -30.70 1.98
N GLN A 52 -4.03 -31.13 1.42
CA GLN A 52 -3.19 -32.16 2.04
C GLN A 52 -2.49 -31.62 3.30
N LEU A 53 -1.89 -30.42 3.21
CA LEU A 53 -1.19 -29.77 4.31
C LEU A 53 -2.17 -29.40 5.44
N PHE A 54 -3.17 -28.60 5.12
CA PHE A 54 -4.03 -27.88 6.06
C PHE A 54 -5.47 -28.41 6.16
N GLY A 55 -5.85 -29.44 5.39
CA GLY A 55 -7.17 -30.05 5.52
C GLY A 55 -8.30 -29.26 4.85
N THR A 56 -9.39 -29.00 5.56
CA THR A 56 -10.59 -28.41 4.93
C THR A 56 -10.44 -26.90 4.75
N ALA A 57 -10.52 -26.42 3.50
CA ALA A 57 -10.48 -25.01 3.19
C ALA A 57 -11.70 -24.26 3.75
N VAL A 58 -11.48 -23.05 4.29
CA VAL A 58 -12.55 -22.20 4.83
C VAL A 58 -13.55 -21.75 3.76
N VAL A 59 -14.78 -21.46 4.19
CA VAL A 59 -15.82 -20.89 3.34
C VAL A 59 -15.80 -19.36 3.47
N PRO A 60 -15.79 -18.58 2.37
CA PRO A 60 -15.92 -17.13 2.43
C PRO A 60 -17.17 -16.68 3.20
N LEU A 61 -17.00 -15.79 4.17
CA LEU A 61 -18.04 -15.36 5.12
C LEU A 61 -18.68 -16.49 5.97
N GLY A 62 -18.04 -17.66 6.03
CA GLY A 62 -18.53 -18.84 6.74
C GLY A 62 -18.53 -18.70 8.27
N THR A 63 -19.42 -19.46 8.92
CA THR A 63 -19.59 -19.60 10.38
C THR A 63 -18.90 -20.84 10.96
N THR A 64 -18.05 -21.51 10.18
CA THR A 64 -17.27 -22.68 10.61
C THR A 64 -15.82 -22.22 10.74
N ASP A 65 -15.14 -22.53 11.84
CA ASP A 65 -13.72 -22.21 12.01
C ASP A 65 -12.85 -22.93 10.97
N ARG A 66 -11.62 -22.45 10.82
CA ARG A 66 -10.57 -23.10 10.03
C ARG A 66 -10.24 -24.49 10.57
N ASP A 67 -9.73 -25.35 9.69
CA ASP A 67 -9.16 -26.64 10.11
C ASP A 67 -8.01 -26.39 11.09
N ALA A 68 -7.96 -27.14 12.20
CA ALA A 68 -6.97 -26.94 13.26
C ALA A 68 -5.52 -27.00 12.75
N LYS A 69 -5.25 -27.69 11.64
CA LYS A 69 -3.93 -27.71 11.00
C LYS A 69 -3.43 -26.32 10.57
N CYS A 70 -4.33 -25.36 10.34
CA CYS A 70 -4.01 -24.00 9.96
C CYS A 70 -3.34 -23.19 11.08
N ASN A 71 -3.51 -23.58 12.35
CA ASN A 71 -3.09 -22.79 13.51
C ASN A 71 -2.66 -23.61 14.73
N THR A 72 -2.61 -24.94 14.67
CA THR A 72 -2.16 -25.81 15.78
C THR A 72 -1.02 -26.75 15.37
N ASP A 73 -0.21 -27.12 16.37
CA ASP A 73 0.66 -28.29 16.35
C ASP A 73 0.29 -29.28 17.48
N ALA A 74 1.16 -30.26 17.75
CA ALA A 74 0.95 -31.28 18.78
C ALA A 74 0.76 -30.74 20.22
N ASN A 75 1.10 -29.46 20.46
CA ASN A 75 1.00 -28.80 21.77
C ASN A 75 -0.21 -27.85 21.90
N GLY A 76 -0.98 -27.64 20.82
CA GLY A 76 -2.09 -26.66 20.77
C GLY A 76 -1.84 -25.54 19.75
N ILE A 77 -2.40 -24.35 19.99
CA ILE A 77 -2.26 -23.19 19.09
C ILE A 77 -0.78 -22.81 18.94
N SER A 78 -0.35 -22.65 17.70
CA SER A 78 1.05 -22.49 17.29
C SER A 78 1.15 -21.39 16.24
N GLU A 79 1.72 -20.25 16.64
CA GLU A 79 1.91 -19.11 15.74
C GLU A 79 2.85 -19.47 14.58
N ASP A 80 3.83 -20.36 14.77
CA ASP A 80 4.70 -20.84 13.66
C ASP A 80 3.89 -21.57 12.58
N MET A 81 2.96 -22.46 12.97
CA MET A 81 2.06 -23.14 12.02
C MET A 81 1.16 -22.14 11.29
N LYS A 82 0.65 -21.14 12.01
CA LYS A 82 -0.14 -20.03 11.46
C LYS A 82 0.67 -19.16 10.49
N GLN A 83 1.93 -18.86 10.77
CA GLN A 83 2.82 -18.17 9.82
C GLN A 83 3.10 -19.00 8.57
N VAL A 84 3.27 -20.33 8.70
CA VAL A 84 3.39 -21.23 7.54
C VAL A 84 2.08 -21.26 6.73
N ALA A 85 0.91 -21.23 7.38
CA ALA A 85 -0.39 -21.10 6.71
C ALA A 85 -0.52 -19.75 5.96
N ILE A 86 -0.22 -18.62 6.61
CA ILE A 86 -0.20 -17.28 6.00
C ILE A 86 0.72 -17.25 4.77
N ALA A 87 1.94 -17.79 4.88
CA ALA A 87 2.94 -17.75 3.81
C ALA A 87 2.73 -18.76 2.66
N SER A 88 1.72 -19.64 2.75
CA SER A 88 1.55 -20.80 1.84
C SER A 88 0.12 -20.98 1.31
N CYS A 89 -0.87 -20.89 2.19
CA CYS A 89 -2.25 -21.33 1.97
C CYS A 89 -3.24 -20.41 2.72
N ALA A 90 -3.00 -19.09 2.68
CA ALA A 90 -3.78 -18.10 3.41
C ALA A 90 -5.26 -18.07 3.01
N LYS A 91 -5.61 -18.36 1.75
CA LYS A 91 -7.00 -18.42 1.30
C LYS A 91 -7.68 -19.67 1.85
N SER A 92 -7.01 -20.82 1.77
CA SER A 92 -7.50 -22.07 2.35
C SER A 92 -7.68 -21.98 3.87
N CYS A 93 -6.84 -21.24 4.59
CA CYS A 93 -6.87 -21.14 6.06
C CYS A 93 -7.58 -19.91 6.64
N GLY A 94 -8.17 -19.04 5.80
CA GLY A 94 -8.89 -17.85 6.27
C GLY A 94 -7.97 -16.76 6.86
N TYR A 95 -6.81 -16.58 6.26
CA TYR A 95 -5.73 -15.68 6.70
C TYR A 95 -5.30 -14.63 5.65
N CYS A 96 -6.05 -14.45 4.56
CA CYS A 96 -5.73 -13.41 3.55
C CYS A 96 -5.82 -11.95 4.06
N CYS A 97 -6.18 -11.71 5.33
CA CYS A 97 -6.07 -10.39 5.96
C CYS A 97 -4.76 -10.19 6.74
N GLU A 98 -4.08 -11.28 7.10
CA GLU A 98 -2.80 -11.27 7.82
C GLU A 98 -1.59 -11.25 6.86
N THR A 99 -1.78 -11.65 5.61
CA THR A 99 -0.74 -11.65 4.57
C THR A 99 -0.20 -10.24 4.32
N PRO A 100 1.12 -10.06 4.17
CA PRO A 100 1.75 -8.73 4.11
C PRO A 100 1.36 -7.92 2.86
N GLU A 101 0.82 -8.57 1.82
CA GLU A 101 0.25 -7.92 0.64
C GLU A 101 -1.10 -7.25 0.92
N TYR A 102 -1.83 -7.66 1.96
CA TYR A 102 -3.20 -7.22 2.30
C TYR A 102 -3.28 -6.55 3.69
N ASN A 103 -2.30 -6.76 4.56
CA ASN A 103 -2.24 -6.25 5.92
C ASN A 103 -1.60 -4.84 5.99
N SER A 104 -2.36 -3.80 5.62
CA SER A 104 -1.97 -2.39 5.86
C SER A 104 -3.14 -1.53 6.32
N GLU A 105 -2.86 -0.46 7.06
CA GLU A 105 -3.86 0.46 7.62
C GLU A 105 -4.57 1.30 6.54
N GLY A 106 -5.61 0.75 5.90
CA GLY A 106 -6.46 1.46 4.93
C GLY A 106 -7.92 1.05 5.04
N LYS A 107 -8.84 2.00 5.28
CA LYS A 107 -10.27 1.73 5.47
C LYS A 107 -11.07 1.78 4.17
N MET A 108 -10.81 0.82 3.28
CA MET A 108 -11.65 0.55 2.13
C MET A 108 -12.51 -0.69 2.37
N ARG A 109 -13.79 -0.62 2.03
CA ARG A 109 -14.75 -1.74 2.09
C ARG A 109 -15.51 -1.78 0.77
N ASP A 110 -15.98 -2.96 0.41
CA ASP A 110 -16.90 -3.18 -0.71
C ASP A 110 -16.33 -2.91 -2.13
N LEU A 111 -15.02 -3.13 -2.32
CA LEU A 111 -14.43 -3.41 -3.65
C LEU A 111 -14.54 -4.89 -3.99
N SER A 112 -14.68 -5.21 -5.28
CA SER A 112 -14.62 -6.59 -5.78
C SER A 112 -13.23 -6.94 -6.33
N GLN A 113 -12.82 -8.20 -6.21
CA GLN A 113 -11.54 -8.71 -6.71
C GLN A 113 -11.38 -8.62 -8.24
N ALA A 114 -12.46 -8.27 -8.98
CA ALA A 114 -12.40 -7.91 -10.38
C ALA A 114 -11.84 -6.48 -10.60
N GLN A 115 -12.17 -5.51 -9.73
CA GLN A 115 -11.62 -4.14 -9.80
C GLN A 115 -10.12 -4.12 -9.49
N CYS A 116 -9.66 -4.95 -8.54
CA CYS A 116 -8.24 -5.15 -8.27
C CYS A 116 -7.43 -5.71 -9.46
N LYS A 117 -8.11 -6.28 -10.47
CA LYS A 117 -7.51 -6.83 -11.70
C LYS A 117 -7.78 -5.98 -12.95
N ASP A 118 -8.57 -4.92 -12.83
CA ASP A 118 -8.87 -3.99 -13.93
C ASP A 118 -7.74 -2.97 -14.09
N SER A 119 -7.22 -2.80 -15.31
CA SER A 119 -6.06 -1.94 -15.56
C SER A 119 -6.34 -0.44 -15.39
N THR A 120 -7.61 -0.03 -15.37
CA THR A 120 -8.00 1.36 -15.06
C THR A 120 -7.96 1.61 -13.56
N TRP A 121 -8.41 0.63 -12.76
CA TRP A 121 -8.55 0.77 -11.31
C TRP A 121 -7.28 0.39 -10.54
N ARG A 122 -6.51 -0.60 -11.02
CA ARG A 122 -5.35 -1.13 -10.29
C ARG A 122 -4.32 -0.05 -9.88
N PRO A 123 -4.00 0.99 -10.69
CA PRO A 123 -3.14 2.09 -10.24
C PRO A 123 -3.76 2.93 -9.12
N ILE A 124 -5.03 3.33 -9.26
CA ILE A 124 -5.76 4.12 -8.27
C ILE A 124 -5.83 3.36 -6.93
N LEU A 125 -6.13 2.07 -7.00
CA LEU A 125 -6.23 1.18 -5.84
C LEU A 125 -4.87 0.88 -5.17
N ALA A 126 -3.75 1.12 -5.86
CA ALA A 126 -2.42 1.02 -5.26
C ALA A 126 -2.05 2.26 -4.41
N GLU A 127 -2.58 3.43 -4.77
CA GLU A 127 -2.38 4.68 -4.02
C GLU A 127 -3.40 4.81 -2.87
N ASP A 128 -4.70 4.68 -3.18
CA ASP A 128 -5.77 4.92 -2.20
C ASP A 128 -5.96 3.76 -1.21
N CYS A 129 -5.90 2.51 -1.69
CA CYS A 129 -6.54 1.36 -1.02
C CYS A 129 -5.77 0.02 -1.12
N PRO A 130 -4.43 -0.02 -0.96
CA PRO A 130 -3.60 -1.16 -1.36
C PRO A 130 -3.96 -2.49 -0.65
N ALA A 131 -4.40 -2.42 0.62
CA ALA A 131 -4.81 -3.57 1.43
C ALA A 131 -5.88 -4.46 0.80
N VAL A 132 -6.84 -3.91 0.04
CA VAL A 132 -7.95 -4.73 -0.49
C VAL A 132 -7.53 -5.53 -1.73
N CYS A 133 -6.48 -5.10 -2.42
CA CYS A 133 -6.06 -5.64 -3.71
C CYS A 133 -4.72 -6.37 -3.70
N GLY A 134 -4.09 -6.57 -2.53
CA GLY A 134 -2.79 -7.24 -2.43
C GLY A 134 -1.60 -6.35 -2.80
N LEU A 135 -1.73 -5.03 -2.62
CA LEU A 135 -0.78 -4.03 -3.15
C LEU A 135 0.04 -3.31 -2.06
N CYS A 136 -0.02 -3.75 -0.79
CA CYS A 136 0.69 -3.10 0.32
C CYS A 136 2.21 -2.99 0.10
N LEU A 137 2.80 -3.99 -0.57
CA LEU A 137 4.23 -4.07 -0.87
C LEU A 137 4.61 -3.38 -2.20
N GLU A 138 3.66 -2.74 -2.87
CA GLU A 138 3.86 -2.09 -4.17
C GLU A 138 4.30 -0.62 -4.04
N GLY A 139 4.02 0.03 -2.90
CA GLY A 139 4.51 1.39 -2.58
C GLY A 139 3.89 2.50 -3.44
N GLY A 140 2.63 2.32 -3.86
CA GLY A 140 1.92 3.23 -4.77
C GLY A 140 2.22 3.03 -6.25
N CYS A 141 3.30 2.31 -6.62
CA CYS A 141 3.60 2.02 -8.02
C CYS A 141 3.36 0.55 -8.38
N VAL A 142 2.43 0.32 -9.30
CA VAL A 142 2.03 -0.99 -9.83
C VAL A 142 2.07 -0.99 -11.36
N ASP A 143 2.11 -2.19 -11.94
CA ASP A 143 1.73 -2.36 -13.33
C ASP A 143 0.20 -2.20 -13.48
N ALA A 144 -0.27 -1.50 -14.52
CA ALA A 144 -1.71 -1.51 -14.84
C ALA A 144 -2.14 -2.90 -15.32
N VAL A 145 -1.30 -3.58 -16.12
CA VAL A 145 -1.55 -4.93 -16.62
C VAL A 145 -0.80 -5.95 -15.77
N ILE A 146 -1.51 -6.95 -15.22
CA ILE A 146 -0.91 -7.99 -14.37
C ILE A 146 0.15 -8.81 -15.12
N GLU A 147 -0.12 -9.12 -16.38
CA GLU A 147 0.70 -10.01 -17.21
C GLU A 147 2.07 -9.42 -17.62
N CYS A 148 2.37 -8.14 -17.31
CA CYS A 148 3.69 -7.54 -17.57
C CYS A 148 4.84 -8.39 -17.01
N LYS A 149 4.64 -8.97 -15.83
CA LYS A 149 5.63 -9.83 -15.14
C LYS A 149 5.95 -11.14 -15.88
N ASN A 150 5.10 -11.57 -16.81
CA ASN A 150 5.28 -12.82 -17.55
C ASN A 150 6.36 -12.72 -18.64
N ASP A 151 6.54 -11.53 -19.25
CA ASP A 151 7.61 -11.27 -20.21
C ASP A 151 8.34 -9.93 -19.95
N PRO A 152 9.34 -9.93 -19.05
CA PRO A 152 10.21 -8.77 -18.83
C PRO A 152 11.13 -8.40 -20.02
N ALA A 153 11.07 -9.10 -21.17
CA ALA A 153 11.74 -8.65 -22.39
C ALA A 153 10.99 -7.48 -23.04
N VAL A 154 9.67 -7.36 -22.84
CA VAL A 154 8.83 -6.27 -23.39
C VAL A 154 9.36 -4.88 -23.04
N CYS A 155 9.95 -4.72 -21.85
CA CYS A 155 10.59 -3.49 -21.37
C CYS A 155 11.73 -2.98 -22.25
N ARG A 156 12.35 -3.86 -23.06
CA ARG A 156 13.48 -3.56 -23.95
C ARG A 156 13.10 -3.48 -25.43
N GLN A 157 11.85 -3.79 -25.78
CA GLN A 157 11.31 -3.56 -27.12
C GLN A 157 11.12 -2.05 -27.33
N VAL A 158 11.57 -1.52 -28.49
CA VAL A 158 11.57 -0.06 -28.75
C VAL A 158 10.19 0.42 -29.21
N ASP A 159 9.51 -0.41 -29.99
CA ASP A 159 8.13 -0.27 -30.47
C ASP A 159 7.09 -0.35 -29.32
N MET A 160 7.37 -1.13 -28.28
CA MET A 160 6.47 -1.25 -27.12
C MET A 160 6.68 -0.19 -26.04
N GLN A 161 7.61 0.76 -26.21
CA GLN A 161 8.02 1.71 -25.16
C GLN A 161 6.85 2.50 -24.55
N ASP A 162 5.87 2.92 -25.35
CA ASP A 162 4.74 3.71 -24.83
C ASP A 162 3.67 2.83 -24.16
N PHE A 163 3.54 1.57 -24.58
CA PHE A 163 2.76 0.58 -23.85
C PHE A 163 3.38 0.31 -22.48
N VAL A 164 4.68 0.05 -22.38
CA VAL A 164 5.33 -0.35 -21.11
C VAL A 164 5.44 0.79 -20.11
N LYS A 165 5.69 2.04 -20.54
CA LYS A 165 5.65 3.23 -19.67
C LYS A 165 4.28 3.46 -19.03
N THR A 166 3.21 3.07 -19.72
CA THR A 166 1.83 3.24 -19.23
C THR A 166 1.41 2.04 -18.37
N ASN A 167 1.65 0.82 -18.87
CA ASN A 167 1.04 -0.41 -18.36
C ASN A 167 1.96 -1.27 -17.50
N CYS A 168 3.29 -1.16 -17.65
CA CYS A 168 4.28 -2.02 -16.99
C CYS A 168 5.28 -1.20 -16.15
N GLN A 169 4.77 -0.19 -15.43
CA GLN A 169 5.58 0.79 -14.69
C GLN A 169 6.49 0.15 -13.63
N ARG A 170 6.03 -0.89 -12.95
CA ARG A 170 6.78 -1.61 -11.91
C ARG A 170 7.70 -2.66 -12.50
N THR A 171 7.19 -3.52 -13.38
CA THR A 171 8.00 -4.57 -14.02
C THR A 171 9.17 -4.00 -14.85
N CYS A 172 8.97 -2.85 -15.50
CA CYS A 172 10.00 -2.21 -16.31
C CYS A 172 10.78 -1.09 -15.59
N GLY A 173 10.49 -0.81 -14.31
CA GLY A 173 11.22 0.18 -13.52
C GLY A 173 11.00 1.65 -13.92
N TYR A 174 9.85 1.97 -14.55
CA TYR A 174 9.44 3.35 -14.82
C TYR A 174 8.74 4.03 -13.63
N CYS A 175 8.51 3.31 -12.54
CA CYS A 175 8.03 3.89 -11.28
C CYS A 175 8.79 5.18 -10.97
N PRO A 176 8.11 6.32 -10.74
CA PRO A 176 8.79 7.49 -10.21
C PRO A 176 9.41 7.12 -8.87
N SER A 177 10.60 7.66 -8.57
CA SER A 177 11.20 7.57 -7.24
C SER A 177 10.42 8.47 -6.27
N SER A 178 9.19 8.07 -5.94
CA SER A 178 8.41 8.65 -4.86
C SER A 178 9.20 8.44 -3.56
N THR A 179 9.75 9.54 -3.04
CA THR A 179 10.40 9.56 -1.73
C THR A 179 9.48 8.89 -0.73
N THR A 180 9.96 7.84 -0.05
CA THR A 180 9.16 7.08 0.91
C THR A 180 8.58 8.03 1.95
N ALA A 181 7.29 8.36 1.80
CA ALA A 181 6.52 9.12 2.75
C ALA A 181 6.18 8.21 3.93
N ALA A 182 7.22 7.79 4.66
CA ALA A 182 7.08 7.05 5.90
C ALA A 182 6.29 7.93 6.86
N THR A 183 5.02 7.58 7.05
CA THR A 183 4.12 8.19 8.04
C THR A 183 4.54 7.75 9.44
N THR A 184 5.72 8.21 9.88
CA THR A 184 6.09 8.25 11.29
C THR A 184 5.16 9.22 12.02
N ALA A 185 3.97 8.73 12.34
CA ALA A 185 3.03 9.34 13.26
C ALA A 185 3.68 9.38 14.64
N ALA A 186 4.47 10.44 14.90
CA ALA A 186 5.05 10.68 16.21
C ALA A 186 3.91 10.80 17.24
N PRO A 187 3.91 10.00 18.33
CA PRO A 187 2.81 10.01 19.28
C PRO A 187 2.75 11.36 20.00
N ALA A 188 1.55 11.96 20.03
CA ALA A 188 1.31 13.26 20.65
C ALA A 188 1.35 13.17 22.19
N ALA A 189 2.54 13.16 22.76
CA ALA A 189 2.76 13.25 24.21
C ALA A 189 2.53 14.69 24.70
N ALA A 190 1.40 14.93 25.37
CA ALA A 190 1.08 16.23 25.93
C ALA A 190 1.95 16.57 27.16
N VAL A 191 2.55 17.76 27.16
CA VAL A 191 3.15 18.37 28.37
C VAL A 191 2.59 19.78 28.55
N THR A 192 1.71 19.94 29.54
CA THR A 192 1.17 21.24 29.93
C THR A 192 2.18 22.00 30.78
N GLN A 193 2.55 23.21 30.37
CA GLN A 193 2.97 24.24 31.34
C GLN A 193 2.68 25.64 30.81
N ALA A 194 2.26 26.53 31.70
CA ALA A 194 1.85 27.89 31.37
C ALA A 194 2.78 28.91 32.03
N ALA A 195 3.13 29.96 31.29
CA ALA A 195 3.75 31.16 31.84
C ALA A 195 3.28 32.41 31.08
N THR A 196 2.87 33.40 31.87
CA THR A 196 2.32 34.74 31.58
C THR A 196 3.07 35.60 30.55
N ALA A 197 2.37 36.63 30.03
CA ALA A 197 2.82 37.50 28.93
C ALA A 197 3.34 38.90 29.35
N ALA A 198 3.80 39.66 28.34
CA ALA A 198 4.14 41.10 28.35
C ALA A 198 5.49 41.50 29.03
N THR A 199 6.14 42.64 28.73
CA THR A 199 5.70 43.83 27.96
C THR A 199 6.88 44.58 27.28
N SER A 200 6.59 45.30 26.18
CA SER A 200 7.21 46.56 25.70
C SER A 200 8.75 46.79 25.61
N ALA A 201 9.18 47.09 24.37
CA ALA A 201 10.07 48.20 23.96
C ALA A 201 11.54 48.29 24.44
N PRO A 202 12.42 48.83 23.57
CA PRO A 202 13.55 49.65 23.98
C PRO A 202 13.51 51.07 23.37
N ALA A 203 13.78 52.09 24.19
CA ALA A 203 14.17 53.44 23.76
C ALA A 203 15.70 53.64 23.96
N ALA A 204 16.24 54.74 23.45
CA ALA A 204 17.68 54.86 23.15
C ALA A 204 18.55 55.55 24.24
N LEU A 205 19.80 55.86 23.85
CA LEU A 205 20.85 56.67 24.52
C LEU A 205 21.73 55.94 25.57
N ALA A 206 23.03 56.24 25.74
CA ALA A 206 24.04 56.87 24.85
C ALA A 206 25.48 56.72 25.43
N GLY A 207 26.52 56.85 24.59
CA GLY A 207 27.95 56.89 25.00
C GLY A 207 28.89 56.29 23.94
N GLN A 208 29.40 57.05 22.95
CA GLN A 208 30.64 57.87 22.99
C GLN A 208 31.95 57.04 23.06
N THR A 209 33.00 57.27 22.25
CA THR A 209 33.29 58.24 21.16
C THR A 209 34.46 57.77 20.26
N THR A 210 34.91 58.60 19.30
CA THR A 210 36.08 58.46 18.37
C THR A 210 35.82 57.64 17.09
N ALA A 211 36.28 58.02 15.87
CA ALA A 211 36.95 59.25 15.40
C ALA A 211 36.53 59.62 13.94
N PHE A 212 37.08 60.71 13.39
CA PHE A 212 36.58 61.43 12.21
C PHE A 212 37.11 60.96 10.83
N ALA A 213 36.18 60.79 9.89
CA ALA A 213 36.19 61.06 8.43
C ALA A 213 37.49 61.14 7.59
N LYS A 214 37.48 60.43 6.44
CA LYS A 214 37.97 60.86 5.11
C LYS A 214 37.26 60.05 3.99
N THR A 215 36.33 60.60 3.21
CA THR A 215 36.46 61.38 1.94
C THR A 215 36.66 60.53 0.66
N SER A 216 35.97 60.95 -0.42
CA SER A 216 36.16 60.60 -1.85
C SER A 216 35.44 59.38 -2.45
N SER A 217 34.45 59.68 -3.29
CA SER A 217 33.92 58.80 -4.36
C SER A 217 34.72 58.97 -5.66
N THR A 218 34.47 58.12 -6.68
CA THR A 218 35.13 58.05 -8.01
C THR A 218 36.59 57.53 -7.96
N LEU A 219 37.17 56.85 -8.96
CA LEU A 219 36.98 56.86 -10.43
C LEU A 219 37.13 55.45 -11.10
N TRP A 220 36.35 55.19 -12.17
CA TRP A 220 36.75 54.56 -13.48
C TRP A 220 37.12 53.04 -13.49
N THR A 221 37.15 52.24 -14.59
CA THR A 221 36.72 52.27 -16.03
C THR A 221 36.61 50.80 -16.53
N ARG A 222 35.58 50.35 -17.30
CA ARG A 222 35.31 50.42 -18.77
C ARG A 222 35.97 49.33 -19.67
N GLY A 223 35.14 48.57 -20.40
CA GLY A 223 35.45 47.65 -21.51
C GLY A 223 34.28 46.67 -21.73
N SER A 224 33.63 46.43 -22.89
CA SER A 224 33.92 46.68 -24.32
C SER A 224 35.07 45.82 -24.87
N SER A 225 34.96 45.01 -25.95
CA SER A 225 33.85 44.62 -26.86
C SER A 225 34.15 43.18 -27.40
N THR A 226 33.59 42.53 -28.45
CA THR A 226 32.79 42.89 -29.66
C THR A 226 32.09 41.62 -30.22
N ALA A 227 31.29 41.72 -31.30
CA ALA A 227 30.74 40.57 -32.08
C ALA A 227 31.07 40.68 -33.59
N PRO A 228 31.07 39.56 -34.33
CA PRO A 228 30.29 39.41 -35.57
C PRO A 228 29.50 38.07 -35.58
N ARG A 229 28.37 37.83 -36.29
CA ARG A 229 27.62 38.42 -37.43
C ARG A 229 28.01 37.88 -38.83
N HIS A 230 26.98 37.46 -39.60
CA HIS A 230 26.96 36.86 -40.96
C HIS A 230 27.36 35.36 -41.03
N ALA A 231 26.79 34.50 -41.91
CA ALA A 231 25.84 34.75 -43.01
C ALA A 231 24.75 33.66 -43.22
N THR A 232 23.65 34.12 -43.84
CA THR A 232 22.62 33.51 -44.71
C THR A 232 22.97 32.23 -45.52
N SER A 233 22.07 31.43 -46.14
CA SER A 233 20.59 31.22 -46.17
C SER A 233 20.15 30.80 -47.59
N ALA A 234 19.61 29.59 -47.76
CA ALA A 234 18.72 29.15 -48.87
C ALA A 234 18.07 27.80 -48.42
N ASP A 235 16.75 27.60 -48.34
CA ASP A 235 15.73 27.60 -49.42
C ASP A 235 16.03 26.51 -50.47
N ARG A 236 15.20 25.56 -50.90
CA ARG A 236 13.81 25.07 -50.66
C ARG A 236 13.53 24.16 -51.89
N THR A 237 12.70 23.12 -51.79
CA THR A 237 11.67 22.71 -52.80
C THR A 237 11.50 21.19 -52.95
N LYS A 238 10.23 20.81 -53.17
CA LYS A 238 9.65 19.50 -53.55
C LYS A 238 10.58 18.58 -54.38
N TYR A 239 10.49 17.27 -54.13
CA TYR A 239 9.63 16.36 -54.92
C TYR A 239 9.33 15.10 -54.08
N GLY A 240 8.37 14.28 -54.51
CA GLY A 240 8.06 13.01 -53.85
C GLY A 240 7.54 11.98 -54.86
N THR A 241 7.67 10.70 -54.51
CA THR A 241 7.15 9.57 -55.27
C THR A 241 6.84 8.40 -54.33
N THR A 242 5.90 7.56 -54.76
CA THR A 242 5.52 6.30 -54.11
C THR A 242 6.61 5.24 -54.21
N HIS A 243 6.47 4.18 -53.40
CA HIS A 243 7.12 2.90 -53.67
C HIS A 243 6.18 1.76 -53.24
N ASP A 244 5.48 1.18 -54.22
CA ASP A 244 4.93 -0.16 -54.15
C ASP A 244 5.99 -1.14 -54.72
N ALA A 245 6.24 -2.25 -54.03
CA ALA A 245 7.00 -3.41 -54.50
C ALA A 245 6.73 -4.62 -53.60
#